data_AF-A0A3B9BTD6-F1
#
_entry.id   AF-A0A3B9BTD6-F1
#
_cell.length_a   1.000
_cell.length_b   1.000
_cell.length_c   1.000
_cell.angle_alpha   90.00
_cell.angle_beta   90.00
_cell.angle_gamma   90.00
#
_symmetry.space_group_name_H-M   'P 1'
#
loop_
_entity.id
_entity.type
_entity.pdbx_description
1 polymer ?
#
loop_
_entity_poly.entity_id
_entity_poly.type
_entity_poly.pdbx_seq_one_letter_code
_entity_poly.pdbx_strand_id
1 'polypeptide(L)' 'MNVSVELSPPSAQVFVAFRTVCGWGDISVGVAEAALRSSIVNVTCQSESGLIGMGRVVGDGVLYFYL' A
#
# COMPACT_ATOMS: atom_id res chain seq x y z
N MET A 1 2.87 22.06 -2.19
CA MET A 1 2.88 20.78 -1.45
C MET A 1 3.86 19.88 -2.16
N ASN A 2 5.00 19.56 -1.54
CA ASN A 2 5.98 18.65 -2.13
C ASN A 2 5.50 17.22 -1.93
N VAL A 3 5.41 16.47 -3.02
CA VAL A 3 5.01 15.06 -3.02
C VAL A 3 6.13 14.25 -3.64
N SER A 4 6.57 13.19 -2.97
CA SER A 4 7.48 12.19 -3.53
C SER A 4 6.74 10.90 -3.83
N VAL A 5 7.22 10.16 -4.84
CA VAL A 5 6.71 8.83 -5.19
C VAL A 5 7.80 7.82 -4.89
N GLU A 6 7.45 6.77 -4.16
CA GLU A 6 8.35 5.67 -3.82
C GLU A 6 7.77 4.33 -4.28
N LEU A 7 8.64 3.37 -4.59
CA LEU A 7 8.25 2.00 -4.96
C LEU A 7 8.25 1.03 -3.75
N SER A 8 8.41 1.57 -2.54
CA SER A 8 8.36 0.85 -1.27
C SER A 8 6.93 0.80 -0.71
N PRO A 9 6.52 -0.32 -0.10
CA PRO A 9 5.31 -0.33 0.73
C PRO A 9 5.51 0.53 1.99
N PRO A 10 4.42 1.06 2.58
CA PRO A 10 4.48 1.60 3.93
C PRO A 10 4.63 0.47 4.97
N SER A 11 4.82 0.82 6.24
CA SER A 11 4.71 -0.18 7.31
C SER A 11 3.28 -0.72 7.40
N ALA A 12 3.11 -1.92 7.96
CA ALA A 12 1.77 -2.52 8.11
C ALA A 12 0.86 -1.68 9.00
N GLN A 13 1.40 -1.04 10.04
CA GLN A 13 0.64 -0.13 10.92
C GLN A 13 0.15 1.10 10.16
N VAL A 14 1.03 1.70 9.33
CA VAL A 14 0.64 2.83 8.47
C VAL A 14 -0.38 2.38 7.44
N PHE A 15 -0.25 1.19 6.85
CA PHE A 15 -1.23 0.65 5.92
C PHE A 15 -2.59 0.43 6.57
N VAL A 16 -2.66 -0.15 7.78
CA VAL A 16 -3.91 -0.32 8.53
C VAL A 16 -4.55 1.05 8.79
N ALA A 17 -3.79 2.01 9.35
CA ALA A 17 -4.31 3.34 9.63
C ALA A 17 -4.79 4.05 8.35
N PHE A 18 -4.04 3.93 7.26
CA PHE A 18 -4.40 4.49 5.97
C PHE A 18 -5.70 3.88 5.43
N ARG A 19 -5.88 2.55 5.53
CA ARG A 19 -7.13 1.89 5.16
C ARG A 19 -8.32 2.42 5.97
N THR A 20 -8.15 2.62 7.28
CA THR A 20 -9.21 3.17 8.14
C THR A 20 -9.60 4.58 7.70
N VAL A 21 -8.62 5.46 7.44
CA VAL A 21 -8.86 6.84 6.96
C VAL A 21 -9.53 6.85 5.59
N CYS A 22 -9.17 5.94 4.69
CA CYS A 22 -9.81 5.80 3.38
C CYS A 22 -11.17 5.09 3.43
N GLY A 23 -11.63 4.63 4.59
CA GLY A 23 -12.89 3.89 4.74
C GLY A 23 -12.88 2.49 4.10
N TRP A 24 -11.71 1.88 3.89
CA TRP A 24 -11.56 0.55 3.27
C TRP A 24 -11.74 -0.62 4.26
N GLY A 25 -12.09 -0.31 5.50
CA GLY A 25 -12.29 -1.28 6.56
C GLY A 25 -11.00 -1.73 7.24
N ASP A 26 -11.15 -2.16 8.48
CA ASP A 26 -10.06 -2.58 9.35
C ASP A 26 -9.61 -4.00 9.04
N ILE A 27 -8.30 -4.21 9.11
CA ILE A 27 -7.67 -5.51 9.04
C ILE A 27 -6.65 -5.61 10.17
N SER A 28 -6.36 -6.84 10.62
CA SER A 28 -5.27 -7.03 11.59
C SER A 28 -3.92 -6.65 10.96
N VAL A 29 -2.97 -6.25 11.81
CA VAL A 29 -1.59 -5.97 11.37
C VAL A 29 -0.98 -7.18 10.65
N GLY A 30 -1.25 -8.41 11.12
CA GLY A 30 -0.75 -9.62 10.46
C GLY A 30 -1.29 -9.82 9.04
N VAL A 31 -2.57 -9.49 8.80
CA VAL A 31 -3.17 -9.51 7.45
C VAL A 31 -2.60 -8.41 6.57
N ALA A 32 -2.42 -7.20 7.13
CA ALA A 32 -1.78 -6.08 6.44
C ALA A 32 -0.36 -6.43 5.98
N GLU A 33 0.45 -7.01 6.86
CA GLU A 33 1.79 -7.46 6.52
C GLU A 33 1.77 -8.53 5.42
N ALA A 34 0.89 -9.53 5.53
CA ALA A 34 0.78 -10.59 4.52
C ALA A 34 0.41 -10.02 3.15
N ALA A 35 -0.53 -9.07 3.11
CA ALA A 35 -0.93 -8.40 1.88
C ALA A 35 0.22 -7.57 1.29
N LEU A 36 0.89 -6.75 2.08
CA LEU A 36 2.02 -5.94 1.59
C LEU A 36 3.13 -6.82 1.02
N ARG A 37 3.48 -7.91 1.73
CA ARG A 37 4.46 -8.92 1.28
C ARG A 37 4.04 -9.64 -0.01
N SER A 38 2.75 -9.84 -0.24
CA SER A 38 2.24 -10.52 -1.45
C SER A 38 2.09 -9.61 -2.66
N SER A 39 2.45 -8.33 -2.55
CA SER A 39 2.34 -7.38 -3.65
C SER A 39 3.54 -7.53 -4.60
N ILE A 40 3.30 -7.44 -5.90
CA ILE A 40 4.38 -7.45 -6.91
C ILE A 40 5.05 -6.08 -6.96
N VAL A 41 4.24 -5.01 -6.97
CA VAL A 41 4.71 -3.62 -6.90
C VAL A 41 3.86 -2.90 -5.88
N ASN A 42 4.52 -2.05 -5.09
CA ASN A 42 3.86 -1.02 -4.29
C ASN A 42 4.29 0.33 -4.85
N VAL A 43 3.36 1.26 -4.92
CA VAL A 43 3.65 2.67 -5.21
C VAL A 43 3.08 3.47 -4.06
N THR A 44 3.88 4.30 -3.41
CA THR A 44 3.41 5.20 -2.36
C THR A 44 3.70 6.65 -2.70
N CYS A 45 2.76 7.52 -2.36
CA CYS A 45 2.91 8.97 -2.45
C CYS A 45 3.09 9.50 -1.03
N GLN A 46 4.23 10.14 -0.78
CA GLN A 46 4.56 10.74 0.51
C GLN A 46 4.49 12.25 0.43
N SER A 47 4.12 12.88 1.54
CA SER A 47 4.27 14.30 1.79
C SER A 47 5.01 14.50 3.12
N GLU A 48 5.25 15.75 3.52
CA GLU A 48 5.77 16.08 4.86
C GLU A 48 4.88 15.55 5.99
N SER A 49 3.59 15.31 5.71
CA SER A 49 2.63 14.74 6.68
C SER A 49 2.57 13.20 6.67
N GLY A 50 3.38 12.54 5.83
CA GLY A 50 3.41 11.09 5.66
C GLY A 50 2.67 10.60 4.43
N LEU A 51 2.17 9.36 4.50
CA LEU A 51 1.54 8.65 3.39
C LEU A 51 0.20 9.31 3.02
N ILE A 52 0.12 9.83 1.79
CA ILE A 52 -1.08 10.48 1.26
C ILE A 52 -1.75 9.69 0.13
N GLY A 53 -1.08 8.67 -0.40
CA GLY A 53 -1.61 7.83 -1.46
C GLY A 53 -0.83 6.53 -1.59
N MET A 54 -1.50 5.46 -2.01
CA MET A 54 -0.87 4.18 -2.25
C MET A 54 -1.57 3.43 -3.39
N GLY A 55 -0.79 2.80 -4.26
CA GLY A 55 -1.22 1.81 -5.23
C GLY A 55 -0.49 0.49 -5.00
N ARG A 56 -1.16 -0.62 -5.29
CA ARG A 56 -0.59 -1.96 -5.21
C ARG A 56 -0.92 -2.74 -6.46
N VAL A 57 0.08 -3.39 -7.01
CA VAL A 57 -0.09 -4.42 -8.05
C VAL A 57 -0.07 -5.77 -7.35
N VAL A 58 -1.12 -6.54 -7.58
CA VAL A 58 -1.24 -7.94 -7.14
C VAL A 58 -1.34 -8.82 -8.39
N GLY A 59 -0.74 -10.01 -8.33
CA GLY A 59 -0.80 -10.98 -9.42
C GLY A 59 -1.96 -11.95 -9.26
N ASP A 60 -2.45 -12.45 -10.38
CA ASP A 60 -3.55 -13.42 -10.47
C ASP A 60 -3.11 -14.87 -10.21
N GLY A 61 -1.80 -15.12 -10.15
CA GLY A 61 -1.24 -16.46 -10.06
C GLY A 61 -1.42 -17.31 -11.33
N VAL A 62 -1.79 -16.72 -12.47
CA VAL A 62 -2.15 -17.41 -13.72
C VAL A 62 -1.55 -16.75 -14.97
N LEU A 63 -1.61 -15.42 -15.13
CA LEU A 63 -1.12 -14.64 -16.29
C LEU A 63 -0.67 -13.21 -15.90
N TYR A 64 0.05 -12.52 -16.78
CA TYR A 64 0.72 -11.28 -16.40
C TYR A 64 -0.24 -10.10 -16.15
N PHE A 65 0.04 -9.34 -15.09
CA PHE A 65 -0.31 -7.92 -15.00
C PHE A 65 0.66 -7.12 -15.90
N TYR A 66 0.13 -6.27 -16.79
CA TYR A 66 0.93 -5.33 -17.58
C TYR A 66 0.67 -3.90 -17.09
N LEU A 67 1.74 -3.13 -16.92
CA LEU A 67 1.74 -1.71 -16.53
C LEU A 67 1.31 -0.81 -17.70
#